data_AF-A0A3D5L3T4-F1
#
_entry.id   AF-A0A3D5L3T4-F1
#
_cell.length_a   1.000
_cell.length_b   1.000
_cell.length_c   1.000
_cell.angle_alpha   90.00
_cell.angle_beta   90.00
_cell.angle_gamma   90.00
#
_symmetry.space_group_name_H-M   'P 1'
#
loop_
_entity.id
_entity.type
_entity.pdbx_description
1 polymer ?
#
loop_
_entity_poly.entity_id
_entity_poly.type
_entity_poly.pdbx_seq_one_letter_code
_entity_poly.pdbx_strand_id
1 'polypeptide(L)'
;MNEIPVGNRKTDLRVQKTQKAIRDAFKEMVMEMDPEQITVRDLTERAAIHRKTFYLHYTCIEALFEDVLNDIAEGYYEEIDRLPPDAPFPEVNRVFFTFMARQEPYVERMVCTGSYRAFSDRLFLATKVHNRSRYNPYAAYSTEEQNLINTFLCVGSVNLYRQWVADGKKLPLEDLISLTNRLFENGISSIRGD
;
A
#
# COMPACT_ATOMS: atom_id res chain seq x y z
N MET A 1 21.76 25.83 27.73
CA MET A 1 22.58 24.82 27.03
C MET A 1 22.12 23.47 27.51
N ASN A 2 21.25 22.80 26.76
CA ASN A 2 20.91 21.40 27.02
C ASN A 2 21.52 20.59 25.87
N GLU A 3 22.44 19.70 26.22
CA GLU A 3 23.10 18.77 25.32
C GLU A 3 22.07 17.80 24.72
N ILE A 4 22.00 17.77 23.39
CA ILE A 4 21.30 16.69 22.67
C ILE A 4 22.18 15.44 22.81
N PRO A 5 21.64 14.28 23.24
CA PRO A 5 22.44 13.07 23.32
C PRO A 5 22.89 12.70 21.91
N VAL A 6 24.20 12.73 21.66
CA VAL A 6 24.80 12.25 20.41
C VAL A 6 24.70 10.72 20.42
N GLY A 7 23.55 10.20 19.99
CA GLY A 7 23.42 8.80 19.61
C GLY A 7 24.52 8.46 18.61
N ASN A 8 25.26 7.37 18.87
CA ASN A 8 26.47 7.02 18.14
C ASN A 8 26.16 6.78 16.65
N ARG A 9 26.49 7.76 15.79
CA ARG A 9 26.26 7.75 14.33
C ARG A 9 26.71 6.46 13.63
N LYS A 10 27.74 5.77 14.15
CA LYS A 10 28.18 4.47 13.62
C LYS A 10 27.18 3.34 13.89
N THR A 11 26.53 3.35 15.05
CA THR A 11 25.48 2.39 15.41
C THR A 11 24.25 2.59 14.52
N ASP A 12 23.87 3.84 14.27
CA ASP A 12 22.77 4.20 13.37
C ASP A 12 23.00 3.69 11.94
N LEU A 13 24.20 3.94 11.38
CA LEU A 13 24.57 3.40 10.06
C LEU A 13 24.54 1.87 9.99
N ARG A 14 24.89 1.17 11.08
CA ARG A 14 24.83 -0.29 11.13
C ARG A 14 23.37 -0.78 11.15
N VAL A 15 22.51 -0.11 11.90
CA VAL A 15 21.06 -0.38 11.96
C VAL A 15 20.44 -0.22 10.58
N GLN A 16 20.67 0.92 9.92
CA GLN A 16 20.14 1.19 8.58
C GLN A 16 20.59 0.17 7.53
N LYS A 17 21.89 -0.17 7.52
CA LYS A 17 22.43 -1.19 6.59
C LYS A 17 21.80 -2.56 6.80
N THR A 18 21.59 -2.93 8.06
CA THR A 18 20.99 -4.23 8.42
C THR A 18 19.53 -4.27 8.03
N GLN A 19 18.76 -3.22 8.34
CA GLN A 19 17.35 -3.12 7.96
C GLN A 19 17.18 -3.13 6.44
N LYS A 20 18.06 -2.45 5.71
CA LYS A 20 18.09 -2.49 4.25
C LYS A 20 18.34 -3.91 3.73
N ALA A 21 19.34 -4.63 4.26
CA ALA A 21 19.61 -6.00 3.84
C ALA A 21 18.42 -6.95 4.09
N ILE A 22 17.72 -6.79 5.22
CA ILE A 22 16.50 -7.54 5.53
C ILE A 22 15.40 -7.24 4.50
N ARG A 23 15.14 -5.95 4.24
CA ARG A 23 14.08 -5.52 3.30
C ARG A 23 14.40 -5.92 1.86
N ASP A 24 15.65 -5.82 1.42
CA ASP A 24 16.06 -6.24 0.06
C ASP A 24 15.85 -7.74 -0.13
N ALA A 25 16.32 -8.57 0.81
CA ALA A 25 16.10 -10.02 0.77
C ALA A 25 14.60 -10.39 0.80
N PHE A 26 13.81 -9.66 1.58
CA PHE A 26 12.37 -9.85 1.64
C PHE A 26 11.67 -9.52 0.30
N LYS A 27 12.03 -8.40 -0.34
CA LYS A 27 11.51 -8.03 -1.67
C LYS A 27 11.78 -9.11 -2.70
N GLU A 28 12.99 -9.67 -2.71
CA GLU A 28 13.36 -10.79 -3.58
C GLU A 28 12.52 -12.04 -3.28
N MET A 29 12.40 -12.41 -2.00
CA MET A 29 11.59 -13.57 -1.60
C MET A 29 10.12 -13.42 -2.00
N VAL A 30 9.53 -12.23 -1.81
CA VAL A 30 8.16 -11.94 -2.25
C VAL A 30 7.99 -12.24 -3.73
N MET A 31 8.98 -11.95 -4.57
CA MET A 31 8.92 -12.24 -6.01
C MET A 31 9.01 -13.73 -6.35
N GLU A 32 9.54 -14.55 -5.45
CA GLU A 32 9.85 -15.97 -5.70
C GLU A 32 8.85 -16.95 -5.09
N MET A 33 8.18 -16.60 -3.99
CA MET A 33 7.36 -17.52 -3.21
C MET A 33 6.06 -16.90 -2.69
N ASP A 34 5.25 -17.70 -1.99
CA ASP A 34 4.04 -17.26 -1.27
C ASP A 34 4.38 -16.84 0.18
N PRO A 35 3.57 -16.00 0.83
CA PRO A 35 3.89 -15.43 2.14
C PRO A 35 4.10 -16.50 3.22
N GLU A 36 3.35 -17.60 3.19
CA GLU A 36 3.45 -18.70 4.17
C GLU A 36 4.77 -19.47 4.07
N GLN A 37 5.49 -19.34 2.95
CA GLN A 37 6.79 -19.99 2.73
C GLN A 37 7.95 -19.15 3.24
N ILE A 38 7.74 -17.84 3.48
CA ILE A 38 8.80 -16.93 3.94
C ILE A 38 9.04 -17.18 5.43
N THR A 39 10.21 -17.74 5.76
CA THR A 39 10.62 -17.97 7.15
C THR A 39 11.73 -17.02 7.59
N VAL A 40 11.79 -16.72 8.89
CA VAL A 40 12.90 -15.92 9.47
C VAL A 40 14.26 -16.56 9.14
N ARG A 41 14.34 -17.89 9.14
CA ARG A 41 15.59 -18.61 8.84
C ARG A 41 16.07 -18.27 7.43
N ASP A 42 15.22 -18.54 6.44
CA ASP A 42 15.59 -18.42 5.02
C ASP A 42 15.86 -16.94 4.66
N LEU A 43 15.08 -16.03 5.23
CA LEU A 43 15.30 -14.58 5.10
C LEU A 43 16.65 -14.16 5.67
N THR A 44 17.01 -14.62 6.87
CA THR A 44 18.28 -14.24 7.51
C THR A 44 19.50 -14.80 6.79
N GLU A 45 19.37 -16.00 6.23
CA GLU A 45 20.40 -16.62 5.39
C GLU A 45 20.62 -15.78 4.12
N ARG A 46 19.54 -15.41 3.41
CA ARG A 46 19.61 -14.59 2.19
C ARG A 46 20.12 -13.18 2.45
N ALA A 47 19.71 -12.55 3.55
CA ALA A 47 20.21 -11.24 3.97
C ALA A 47 21.64 -11.29 4.54
N ALA A 48 22.26 -12.48 4.67
CA ALA A 48 23.58 -12.69 5.27
C ALA A 48 23.72 -12.09 6.68
N ILE A 49 22.70 -12.28 7.53
CA ILE A 49 22.69 -11.81 8.92
C ILE A 49 22.42 -12.94 9.91
N HIS A 50 22.79 -12.75 11.17
CA HIS A 50 22.38 -13.67 12.22
C HIS A 50 20.90 -13.50 12.56
N ARG A 51 20.24 -14.61 12.91
CA ARG A 51 18.83 -14.60 13.34
C ARG A 51 18.55 -13.66 14.52
N LYS A 52 19.49 -13.58 15.48
CA LYS A 52 19.42 -12.63 16.59
C LYS A 52 19.37 -11.18 16.11
N THR A 53 20.04 -10.87 15.01
CA THR A 53 20.06 -9.53 14.40
C THR A 53 18.69 -9.18 13.79
N PHE A 54 18.03 -10.11 13.11
CA PHE A 54 16.65 -9.91 12.65
C PHE A 54 15.73 -9.52 13.81
N TYR A 55 15.81 -10.25 14.93
CA TYR A 55 14.96 -10.00 16.10
C TYR A 55 15.27 -8.69 16.84
N LEU A 56 16.34 -7.97 16.49
CA LEU A 56 16.55 -6.59 16.96
C LEU A 56 15.69 -5.58 16.18
N HIS A 57 15.20 -5.94 15.00
CA HIS A 57 14.41 -5.07 14.13
C HIS A 57 12.94 -5.52 14.07
N TYR A 58 12.69 -6.82 14.03
CA TYR A 58 11.35 -7.38 13.80
C TYR A 58 11.06 -8.55 14.74
N THR A 59 9.88 -8.58 15.34
CA THR A 59 9.47 -9.67 16.24
C THR A 59 9.17 -10.97 15.50
N CYS A 60 8.68 -10.87 14.27
CA CYS A 60 8.34 -11.98 13.38
C CYS A 60 8.33 -11.53 11.92
N ILE A 61 8.07 -12.44 10.98
CA ILE A 61 7.97 -12.11 9.54
C ILE A 61 6.77 -11.20 9.28
N GLU A 62 5.66 -11.41 9.98
CA GLU A 62 4.45 -10.60 9.87
C GLU A 62 4.71 -9.14 10.27
N ALA A 63 5.57 -8.89 11.27
CA ALA A 63 5.98 -7.54 11.63
C ALA A 63 6.77 -6.85 10.50
N LEU A 64 7.59 -7.60 9.75
CA LEU A 64 8.27 -7.07 8.57
C LEU A 64 7.27 -6.79 7.42
N PHE A 65 6.28 -7.65 7.23
CA PHE A 65 5.19 -7.39 6.27
C PHE A 65 4.45 -6.10 6.59
N GLU A 66 4.07 -5.91 7.85
CA GLU A 66 3.38 -4.71 8.32
C GLU A 66 4.24 -3.46 8.12
N ASP A 67 5.53 -3.52 8.45
CA ASP A 67 6.48 -2.43 8.26
C ASP A 67 6.64 -2.05 6.77
N VAL A 68 6.73 -3.03 5.86
CA VAL A 68 6.77 -2.77 4.41
C VAL A 68 5.46 -2.17 3.89
N LEU A 69 4.31 -2.64 4.37
CA LEU A 69 3.01 -2.08 3.99
C LEU A 69 2.81 -0.67 4.53
N ASN A 70 3.29 -0.38 5.73
CA ASN A 70 3.24 0.96 6.31
C ASN A 70 4.08 1.94 5.50
N ASP A 71 5.28 1.58 5.05
CA ASP A 71 6.08 2.43 4.16
C ASP A 71 5.31 2.77 2.87
N ILE A 72 4.59 1.80 2.29
CA ILE A 72 3.77 2.01 1.09
C ILE A 72 2.59 2.94 1.41
N ALA A 73 1.95 2.76 2.57
CA ALA A 73 0.85 3.62 3.03
C ALA A 73 1.32 5.06 3.22
N GLU A 74 2.47 5.26 3.89
CA GLU A 74 3.08 6.57 4.11
C GLU A 74 3.40 7.27 2.79
N GLY A 75 4.00 6.56 1.83
CA GLY A 75 4.23 7.11 0.50
C GLY A 75 2.95 7.53 -0.22
N TYR A 76 1.84 6.81 0.00
CA TYR A 76 0.54 7.21 -0.53
C TYR A 76 -0.04 8.42 0.21
N TYR A 77 0.11 8.49 1.54
CA TYR A 77 -0.33 9.62 2.35
C TYR A 77 0.34 10.91 1.88
N GLU A 78 1.65 10.87 1.62
CA GLU A 78 2.38 12.03 1.09
C GLU A 78 1.84 12.55 -0.24
N GLU A 79 1.42 11.65 -1.15
CA GLU A 79 0.82 12.06 -2.42
C GLU A 79 -0.57 12.68 -2.22
N ILE A 80 -1.38 12.09 -1.35
CA ILE A 80 -2.71 12.61 -1.02
C ILE A 80 -2.60 13.96 -0.30
N ASP A 81 -1.62 14.13 0.60
CA ASP A 81 -1.39 15.34 1.39
C ASP A 81 -0.98 16.56 0.56
N ARG A 82 -0.60 16.35 -0.70
CA ARG A 82 -0.40 17.43 -1.68
C ARG A 82 -1.70 17.97 -2.27
N LEU A 83 -2.80 17.22 -2.21
CA LEU A 83 -4.12 17.69 -2.64
C LEU A 83 -4.78 18.56 -1.56
N PRO A 84 -5.67 19.49 -1.94
CA PRO A 84 -6.58 20.13 -0.99
C PRO A 84 -7.38 19.08 -0.19
N PRO A 85 -7.66 19.30 1.11
CA PRO A 85 -8.43 18.34 1.90
C PRO A 85 -9.80 17.98 1.28
N ASP A 86 -10.46 18.94 0.64
CA ASP A 86 -11.75 18.80 -0.04
C ASP A 86 -11.64 18.50 -1.54
N ALA A 87 -10.48 17.98 -1.99
CA ALA A 87 -10.28 17.62 -3.38
C ALA A 87 -11.38 16.68 -3.89
N PRO A 88 -11.88 16.90 -5.12
CA PRO A 88 -12.94 16.08 -5.69
C PRO A 88 -12.45 14.64 -5.92
N PHE A 89 -13.37 13.69 -5.85
CA PHE A 89 -13.04 12.26 -5.96
C PHE A 89 -12.19 11.88 -7.19
N PRO A 90 -12.40 12.43 -8.40
CA PRO A 90 -11.54 12.15 -9.55
C PRO A 90 -10.05 12.43 -9.34
N GLU A 91 -9.70 13.44 -8.55
CA GLU A 91 -8.30 13.76 -8.22
C GLU A 91 -7.72 12.71 -7.26
N VAL A 92 -8.48 12.33 -6.23
CA VAL A 92 -8.10 11.26 -5.29
C VAL A 92 -7.95 9.91 -6.02
N ASN A 93 -8.88 9.59 -6.92
CA ASN A 93 -8.84 8.37 -7.72
C ASN A 93 -7.64 8.34 -8.67
N ARG A 94 -7.29 9.48 -9.29
CA ARG A 94 -6.06 9.62 -10.09
C ARG A 94 -4.81 9.36 -9.25
N VAL A 95 -4.72 9.92 -8.04
CA VAL A 95 -3.58 9.68 -7.14
C VAL A 95 -3.44 8.19 -6.84
N PHE A 96 -4.54 7.51 -6.50
CA PHE A 96 -4.53 6.06 -6.25
C PHE A 96 -3.95 5.26 -7.43
N PHE A 97 -4.52 5.39 -8.62
CA PHE A 97 -4.06 4.60 -9.77
C PHE A 97 -2.64 4.95 -10.21
N THR A 98 -2.26 6.23 -10.18
CA THR A 98 -0.91 6.68 -10.54
C THR A 98 0.12 6.21 -9.51
N PHE A 99 -0.21 6.29 -8.22
CA PHE A 99 0.65 5.81 -7.14
C PHE A 99 0.87 4.30 -7.22
N MET A 100 -0.20 3.53 -7.45
CA MET A 100 -0.09 2.07 -7.53
C MET A 100 0.65 1.63 -8.80
N ALA A 101 0.40 2.28 -9.94
CA ALA A 101 1.02 1.93 -11.23
C ALA A 101 2.55 2.10 -11.26
N ARG A 102 3.09 3.00 -10.44
CA ARG A 102 4.55 3.28 -10.35
C ARG A 102 5.30 2.46 -9.31
N GLN A 103 4.60 1.60 -8.55
CA GLN A 103 5.25 0.80 -7.51
C GLN A 103 6.20 -0.25 -8.08
N GLU A 104 7.15 -0.67 -7.25
CA GLU A 104 8.05 -1.77 -7.59
C GLU A 104 7.27 -3.09 -7.77
N PRO A 105 7.75 -4.04 -8.60
CA PRO A 105 7.05 -5.29 -8.89
C PRO A 105 6.64 -6.13 -7.66
N TYR A 106 7.43 -6.10 -6.58
CA TYR A 106 7.11 -6.84 -5.35
C TYR A 106 5.84 -6.28 -4.68
N VAL A 107 5.60 -4.97 -4.75
CA VAL A 107 4.40 -4.34 -4.21
C VAL A 107 3.19 -4.76 -5.02
N GLU A 108 3.31 -4.74 -6.34
CA GLU A 108 2.25 -5.22 -7.24
C GLU A 108 1.88 -6.68 -6.92
N ARG A 109 2.89 -7.54 -6.74
CA ARG A 109 2.68 -8.94 -6.36
C ARG A 109 1.99 -9.07 -5.00
N MET A 110 2.42 -8.33 -3.98
CA MET A 110 1.78 -8.32 -2.66
C MET A 110 0.32 -7.87 -2.72
N VAL A 111 -0.02 -6.98 -3.65
CA VAL A 111 -1.37 -6.42 -3.77
C VAL A 111 -2.29 -7.30 -4.61
N CYS A 112 -1.76 -7.94 -5.66
CA CYS A 112 -2.57 -8.62 -6.68
C CYS A 112 -2.62 -10.14 -6.53
N THR A 113 -1.65 -10.75 -5.85
CA THR A 113 -1.64 -12.20 -5.64
C THR A 113 -2.55 -12.57 -4.46
N GLY A 114 -3.41 -13.57 -4.66
CA GLY A 114 -4.42 -13.98 -3.68
C GLY A 114 -3.85 -14.37 -2.31
N SER A 115 -2.69 -15.03 -2.27
CA SER A 115 -2.01 -15.44 -1.04
C SER A 115 -1.58 -14.26 -0.15
N TYR A 116 -1.25 -13.10 -0.74
CA TYR A 116 -0.87 -11.89 0.00
C TYR A 116 -2.05 -10.99 0.39
N ARG A 117 -3.28 -11.34 -0.04
CA ARG A 117 -4.42 -10.43 0.02
C ARG A 117 -4.74 -9.94 1.43
N ALA A 118 -4.69 -10.82 2.42
CA ALA A 118 -4.96 -10.49 3.82
C ALA A 118 -4.02 -9.40 4.37
N PHE A 119 -2.75 -9.40 3.93
CA PHE A 119 -1.79 -8.36 4.28
C PHE A 119 -2.13 -7.05 3.53
N SER A 120 -2.34 -7.13 2.21
CA SER A 120 -2.61 -5.94 1.39
C SER A 120 -3.92 -5.22 1.72
N ASP A 121 -4.96 -5.93 2.17
CA ASP A 121 -6.24 -5.29 2.49
C ASP A 121 -6.12 -4.33 3.69
N ARG A 122 -5.16 -4.57 4.60
CA ARG A 122 -4.85 -3.65 5.70
C ARG A 122 -4.29 -2.32 5.20
N LEU A 123 -3.43 -2.34 4.18
CA LEU A 123 -2.89 -1.12 3.53
C LEU A 123 -4.01 -0.23 2.99
N PHE A 124 -5.00 -0.82 2.30
CA PHE A 124 -6.11 -0.07 1.73
C PHE A 124 -7.09 0.44 2.78
N LEU A 125 -7.27 -0.31 3.87
CA LEU A 125 -8.04 0.16 5.03
C LEU A 125 -7.38 1.38 5.67
N ALA A 126 -6.06 1.35 5.87
CA ALA A 126 -5.29 2.47 6.44
C ALA A 126 -5.37 3.72 5.54
N THR A 127 -5.22 3.52 4.22
CA THR A 127 -5.45 4.54 3.17
C THR A 127 -6.81 5.21 3.26
N LYS A 128 -7.89 4.41 3.40
CA LYS A 128 -9.24 4.97 3.59
C LYS A 128 -9.32 5.83 4.85
N VAL A 129 -8.76 5.35 5.97
CA VAL A 129 -8.79 6.08 7.25
C VAL A 129 -8.07 7.42 7.13
N HIS A 130 -6.89 7.45 6.51
CA HIS A 130 -6.15 8.70 6.25
C HIS A 130 -6.94 9.69 5.39
N ASN A 131 -7.53 9.22 4.28
CA ASN A 131 -8.33 10.10 3.42
C ASN A 131 -9.51 10.74 4.18
N ARG A 132 -10.17 9.98 5.07
CA ARG A 132 -11.34 10.45 5.84
C ARG A 132 -11.00 11.29 7.05
N SER A 133 -9.82 11.11 7.65
CA SER A 133 -9.38 11.94 8.79
C SER A 133 -9.10 13.38 8.36
N ARG A 134 -8.69 13.59 7.11
CA ARG A 134 -8.46 14.91 6.52
C ARG A 134 -9.76 15.64 6.15
N TYR A 135 -10.67 14.92 5.49
CA TYR A 135 -11.98 15.44 5.12
C TYR A 135 -12.96 14.29 4.91
N ASN A 136 -14.16 14.40 5.48
CA ASN A 136 -15.22 13.43 5.29
C ASN A 136 -16.35 14.03 4.44
N PRO A 137 -16.36 13.83 3.11
CA PRO A 137 -17.43 14.33 2.24
C PRO A 137 -18.78 13.64 2.50
N TYR A 138 -18.79 12.56 3.28
CA TYR A 138 -19.99 11.77 3.58
C TYR A 138 -20.47 11.94 5.03
N ALA A 139 -20.01 12.99 5.72
CA ALA A 139 -20.35 13.23 7.13
C ALA A 139 -21.87 13.45 7.37
N ALA A 140 -22.63 13.80 6.34
CA ALA A 140 -24.08 13.96 6.42
C ALA A 140 -24.85 12.62 6.44
N TYR A 141 -24.19 11.51 6.07
CA TYR A 141 -24.79 10.17 6.09
C TYR A 141 -24.59 9.49 7.46
N SER A 142 -25.44 8.50 7.77
CA SER A 142 -25.26 7.64 8.95
C SER A 142 -23.95 6.85 8.90
N THR A 143 -23.51 6.33 10.04
CA THR A 143 -22.28 5.51 10.12
C THR A 143 -22.36 4.28 9.22
N GLU A 144 -23.53 3.63 9.18
CA GLU A 144 -23.80 2.44 8.36
C GLU A 144 -23.73 2.77 6.87
N GLU A 145 -24.32 3.89 6.45
CA GLU A 145 -24.24 4.38 5.07
C GLU A 145 -22.81 4.74 4.68
N GLN A 146 -22.08 5.44 5.56
CA GLN A 146 -20.67 5.75 5.34
C GLN A 146 -19.84 4.49 5.19
N ASN A 147 -20.11 3.43 5.97
CA ASN A 147 -19.42 2.15 5.85
C ASN A 147 -19.64 1.53 4.47
N LEU A 148 -20.87 1.55 3.95
CA LEU A 148 -21.20 1.02 2.61
C LEU A 148 -20.53 1.84 1.50
N ILE A 149 -20.67 3.18 1.53
CA ILE A 149 -20.06 4.10 0.56
C ILE A 149 -18.54 3.89 0.51
N ASN A 150 -17.90 3.90 1.68
CA ASN A 150 -16.47 3.75 1.76
C ASN A 150 -15.99 2.36 1.33
N THR A 151 -16.78 1.32 1.59
CA THR A 151 -16.47 -0.04 1.11
C THR A 151 -16.52 -0.09 -0.40
N PHE A 152 -17.57 0.47 -1.02
CA PHE A 152 -17.69 0.55 -2.48
C PHE A 152 -16.49 1.25 -3.13
N LEU A 153 -16.12 2.43 -2.62
CA LEU A 153 -14.99 3.20 -3.17
C LEU A 153 -13.66 2.47 -2.97
N CYS A 154 -13.37 2.01 -1.75
CA CYS A 154 -12.08 1.38 -1.43
C CYS A 154 -11.92 0.02 -2.12
N VAL A 155 -12.88 -0.90 -1.92
CA VAL A 155 -12.81 -2.25 -2.50
C VAL A 155 -12.96 -2.18 -4.02
N GLY A 156 -13.77 -1.25 -4.53
CA GLY A 156 -13.90 -0.97 -5.96
C GLY A 156 -12.56 -0.58 -6.58
N SER A 157 -11.90 0.46 -6.08
CA SER A 157 -10.63 0.96 -6.66
C SER A 157 -9.55 -0.13 -6.63
N VAL A 158 -9.44 -0.86 -5.51
CA VAL A 158 -8.44 -1.93 -5.36
C VAL A 158 -8.72 -3.09 -6.32
N ASN A 159 -9.96 -3.57 -6.42
CA ASN A 159 -10.26 -4.71 -7.30
C ASN A 159 -10.19 -4.32 -8.78
N LEU A 160 -10.53 -3.08 -9.15
CA LEU A 160 -10.31 -2.57 -10.50
C LEU A 160 -8.82 -2.50 -10.85
N TYR A 161 -7.97 -2.07 -9.90
CA TYR A 161 -6.51 -2.13 -10.06
C TYR A 161 -6.01 -3.57 -10.23
N ARG A 162 -6.44 -4.50 -9.35
CA ARG A 162 -6.08 -5.92 -9.43
C ARG A 162 -6.48 -6.52 -10.78
N GLN A 163 -7.68 -6.21 -11.27
CA GLN A 163 -8.14 -6.66 -12.59
C GLN A 163 -7.28 -6.09 -13.71
N TRP A 164 -6.97 -4.79 -13.67
CA TRP A 164 -6.10 -4.15 -14.66
C TRP A 164 -4.70 -4.79 -14.72
N VAL A 165 -4.13 -5.14 -13.57
CA VAL A 165 -2.86 -5.88 -13.49
C VAL A 165 -3.02 -7.29 -14.06
N ALA A 166 -4.08 -8.02 -13.69
CA ALA A 166 -4.35 -9.37 -14.19
C ALA A 166 -4.51 -9.41 -15.72
N ASP A 167 -5.06 -8.35 -16.31
CA ASP A 167 -5.19 -8.19 -17.76
C ASP A 167 -3.85 -7.82 -18.45
N GLY A 168 -2.77 -7.67 -17.68
CA GLY A 168 -1.43 -7.31 -18.16
C GLY A 168 -1.28 -5.82 -18.44
N LYS A 169 -2.03 -4.97 -17.72
CA LYS A 169 -2.01 -3.50 -17.86
C LYS A 169 -2.24 -3.01 -19.31
N LYS A 170 -3.02 -3.77 -20.09
CA LYS A 170 -3.26 -3.49 -21.52
C LYS A 170 -4.02 -2.18 -21.77
N LEU A 171 -4.93 -1.82 -20.87
CA LEU A 171 -5.60 -0.53 -20.92
C LEU A 171 -4.62 0.57 -20.50
N PRO A 172 -4.43 1.65 -21.28
CA PRO A 172 -3.59 2.76 -20.86
C PRO A 172 -4.03 3.34 -19.50
N LEU A 173 -3.07 3.80 -18.69
CA LEU A 173 -3.35 4.28 -17.34
C LEU A 173 -4.39 5.43 -17.31
N GLU A 174 -4.29 6.37 -18.24
CA GLU A 174 -5.26 7.48 -18.34
C GLU A 174 -6.67 6.98 -18.70
N ASP A 175 -6.77 5.96 -19.56
CA ASP A 175 -8.07 5.37 -19.93
C ASP A 175 -8.67 4.59 -18.75
N LEU A 176 -7.86 3.91 -17.95
CA LEU A 176 -8.28 3.29 -16.70
C LEU A 176 -8.82 4.34 -15.71
N ILE A 177 -8.08 5.42 -15.48
CA ILE A 177 -8.50 6.49 -14.58
C ILE A 177 -9.81 7.12 -15.06
N SER A 178 -9.93 7.40 -16.36
CA SER A 178 -11.16 7.95 -16.94
C SER A 178 -12.36 6.99 -16.82
N LEU A 179 -12.15 5.70 -17.11
CA LEU A 179 -13.18 4.67 -16.98
C LEU A 179 -13.65 4.54 -15.53
N THR A 180 -12.72 4.46 -14.57
CA THR A 180 -13.05 4.30 -13.17
C THR A 180 -13.73 5.54 -12.58
N ASN A 181 -13.33 6.75 -12.96
CA ASN A 181 -14.05 7.98 -12.59
C ASN A 181 -15.52 7.93 -13.03
N ARG A 182 -15.78 7.58 -14.30
CA ARG A 182 -17.16 7.46 -14.80
C ARG A 182 -17.97 6.42 -14.03
N LEU A 183 -17.37 5.26 -13.73
CA LEU A 183 -18.03 4.20 -12.95
C LEU A 183 -18.34 4.64 -11.51
N PHE A 184 -17.45 5.37 -10.85
CA PHE A 184 -17.68 5.82 -9.48
C PHE A 184 -18.67 6.97 -9.38
N GLU A 185 -18.68 7.88 -10.36
CA GLU A 185 -19.59 9.04 -10.35
C GLU A 185 -21.00 8.70 -10.83
N ASN A 186 -21.11 7.83 -11.83
CA ASN A 186 -22.37 7.57 -12.53
C ASN A 186 -22.81 6.10 -12.49
N GLY A 187 -21.96 5.19 -12.00
CA GLY A 187 -22.26 3.76 -12.01
C GLY A 187 -22.36 3.18 -13.42
N ILE A 188 -23.13 2.09 -13.55
CA ILE A 188 -23.29 1.36 -14.83
C ILE A 188 -24.03 2.17 -15.91
N SER A 189 -24.77 3.22 -15.56
CA SER A 189 -25.45 4.07 -16.55
C SER A 189 -24.44 4.77 -17.48
N SER A 190 -23.20 4.95 -17.04
CA SER A 190 -22.13 5.57 -17.83
C SER A 190 -21.58 4.72 -18.98
N ILE A 191 -21.92 3.42 -19.02
CA ILE A 191 -21.40 2.45 -20.00
C ILE A 191 -22.50 1.67 -20.73
N ARG A 192 -23.77 1.88 -20.36
CA ARG A 192 -24.89 1.35 -21.13
C ARG A 192 -25.00 2.18 -22.41
N GLY A 193 -24.67 1.56 -23.54
CA GLY A 193 -25.07 2.08 -24.83
C GLY A 193 -26.58 1.88 -24.97
N ASP A 194 -27.30 2.97 -25.20
CA ASP A 194 -28.65 2.92 -25.78
C ASP A 194 -28.53 2.75 -27.31
#